data_AF-S8A1Q2-F1
#
_entry.id   AF-S8A1Q2-F1
#
_cell.length_a   1.000
_cell.length_b   1.000
_cell.length_c   1.000
_cell.angle_alpha   90.00
_cell.angle_beta   90.00
_cell.angle_gamma   90.00
#
_symmetry.space_group_name_H-M   'P 1'
#
loop_
_entity.id
_entity.type
_entity.pdbx_description
1 polymer ?
#
loop_
_entity_poly.entity_id
_entity_poly.type
_entity_poly.pdbx_seq_one_letter_code
_entity_poly.pdbx_strand_id
1 'polypeptide(L)'
;MANRKLEAPLANDDILDSSSLNSDNIKLAQMGYVSELKRDFSVFSVLAVGFSITNSWFGISASLVMGICAGGTVVTIYGICLIALLSVCVAISLSEMASAMPNAGGQYFWASELAPRKWSSFAAYMTGGIAWVGSVFTSASVALSVGSALVGSYQLCNPNL
;
A
#
# COMPACT_ATOMS: atom_id res chain seq x y z
N MET A 1 7.95 4.00 -52.16
CA MET A 1 8.48 3.70 -50.81
C MET A 1 8.11 4.85 -49.89
N ALA A 2 7.43 4.73 -48.77
CA ALA A 2 6.62 3.66 -48.19
C ALA A 2 5.68 4.37 -47.21
N ASN A 3 4.44 3.93 -47.18
CA ASN A 3 3.35 4.32 -46.28
C ASN A 3 3.82 4.59 -44.84
N ARG A 4 3.70 5.84 -44.37
CA ARG A 4 3.63 6.12 -42.94
C ARG A 4 2.21 5.83 -42.50
N LYS A 5 2.00 4.65 -41.93
CA LYS A 5 0.72 4.21 -41.38
C LYS A 5 0.19 5.29 -40.43
N LEU A 6 -1.06 5.69 -40.68
CA LEU A 6 -1.93 6.34 -39.72
C LEU A 6 -2.30 5.27 -38.69
N GLU A 7 -1.55 5.19 -37.59
CA GLU A 7 -1.97 4.41 -36.42
C GLU A 7 -2.70 5.36 -35.47
N ALA A 8 -3.90 4.93 -35.08
CA ALA A 8 -4.96 5.70 -34.46
C ALA A 8 -4.53 6.44 -33.18
N PRO A 9 -5.12 7.61 -32.87
CA PRO A 9 -5.00 8.17 -31.53
C PRO A 9 -5.58 7.17 -30.52
N LEU A 10 -4.90 6.99 -29.39
CA LEU A 10 -5.24 6.13 -28.25
C LEU A 10 -6.49 6.62 -27.50
N ALA A 11 -7.58 6.90 -28.23
CA ALA A 11 -8.83 7.48 -27.77
C ALA A 11 -9.69 6.47 -26.98
N ASN A 12 -9.12 5.82 -25.97
CA ASN A 12 -9.90 5.00 -25.05
C ASN A 12 -9.45 5.06 -23.57
N ASP A 13 -8.29 5.64 -23.24
CA ASP A 13 -7.91 5.91 -21.83
C ASP A 13 -8.25 7.35 -21.40
N ASP A 14 -8.19 8.35 -22.30
CA ASP A 14 -8.39 9.76 -21.96
C ASP A 14 -9.87 10.15 -21.68
N ILE A 15 -10.83 9.39 -22.22
CA ILE A 15 -12.27 9.65 -22.04
C ILE A 15 -12.76 9.13 -20.68
N LEU A 16 -12.10 8.11 -20.12
CA LEU A 16 -12.39 7.55 -18.80
C LEU A 16 -11.81 8.43 -17.68
N ASP A 17 -10.64 9.04 -17.91
CA ASP A 17 -9.96 9.89 -16.92
C ASP A 17 -10.70 11.24 -16.75
N SER A 18 -11.05 11.93 -17.84
CA SER A 18 -11.74 13.22 -17.75
C SER A 18 -13.12 13.17 -17.05
N SER A 19 -13.88 12.10 -17.23
CA SER A 19 -15.21 11.91 -16.61
C SER A 19 -15.13 11.48 -15.13
N SER A 20 -14.15 10.64 -14.78
CA SER A 20 -13.89 10.25 -13.39
C SER A 20 -13.29 11.39 -12.56
N LEU A 21 -12.38 12.18 -13.13
CA LEU A 21 -11.83 13.39 -12.49
C LEU A 21 -12.90 14.42 -12.12
N ASN A 22 -13.89 14.62 -12.98
CA ASN A 22 -15.00 15.54 -12.71
C ASN A 22 -15.90 15.00 -11.59
N SER A 23 -16.16 13.69 -11.57
CA SER A 23 -16.96 13.02 -10.54
C SER A 23 -16.28 13.05 -9.16
N ASP A 24 -14.96 12.85 -9.11
CA ASP A 24 -14.18 12.94 -7.87
C ASP A 24 -14.13 14.38 -7.34
N ASN A 25 -13.93 15.37 -8.20
CA ASN A 25 -13.96 16.78 -7.82
C ASN A 25 -15.32 17.20 -7.25
N ILE A 26 -16.43 16.67 -7.79
CA ILE A 26 -17.77 16.88 -7.24
C ILE A 26 -17.90 16.28 -5.84
N LYS A 27 -17.40 15.05 -5.62
CA LYS A 27 -17.40 14.40 -4.29
C LYS A 27 -16.54 15.18 -3.27
N LEU A 28 -15.36 15.67 -3.68
CA LEU A 28 -14.50 16.51 -2.85
C LEU A 28 -15.18 17.84 -2.46
N ALA A 29 -15.84 18.49 -3.43
CA ALA A 29 -16.60 19.71 -3.17
C ALA A 29 -17.79 19.47 -2.21
N GLN A 30 -18.47 18.32 -2.30
CA GLN A 30 -19.50 17.91 -1.34
C GLN A 30 -18.95 17.70 0.08
N MET A 31 -17.70 17.26 0.21
CA MET A 31 -16.99 17.14 1.48
C MET A 31 -16.40 18.48 1.98
N GLY A 32 -16.58 19.58 1.23
CA GLY A 32 -16.08 20.91 1.58
C GLY A 32 -14.60 21.15 1.26
N TYR A 33 -13.97 20.28 0.45
CA TYR A 33 -12.58 20.39 0.04
C TYR A 33 -12.45 20.87 -1.41
N VAL A 34 -11.56 21.84 -1.65
CA VAL A 34 -11.18 22.28 -2.99
C VAL A 34 -9.97 21.45 -3.44
N SER A 35 -10.05 20.89 -4.65
CA SER A 35 -8.97 20.11 -5.26
C SER A 35 -7.86 21.04 -5.76
N GLU A 36 -6.92 21.37 -4.87
CA GLU A 36 -5.80 22.29 -5.17
C GLU A 36 -4.61 21.59 -5.86
N LEU A 37 -4.52 20.26 -5.79
CA LEU A 37 -3.43 19.49 -6.40
C LEU A 37 -3.78 19.01 -7.80
N LYS A 38 -2.87 19.25 -8.75
CA LYS A 38 -2.93 18.64 -10.09
C LYS A 38 -2.68 17.13 -9.99
N ARG A 39 -3.64 16.32 -10.43
CA ARG A 39 -3.55 14.86 -10.46
C ARG A 39 -2.76 14.44 -11.71
N ASP A 40 -1.45 14.29 -11.57
CA ASP A 40 -0.55 13.83 -12.64
C ASP A 40 -0.19 12.33 -12.53
N PHE A 41 -0.74 11.62 -11.53
CA PHE A 41 -0.45 10.19 -11.33
C PHE A 41 -1.37 9.30 -12.17
N SER A 42 -0.80 8.65 -13.19
CA SER A 42 -1.48 7.57 -13.92
C SER A 42 -1.69 6.34 -13.03
N VAL A 43 -2.73 5.55 -13.31
CA VAL A 43 -3.05 4.29 -12.62
C VAL A 43 -1.83 3.37 -12.54
N PHE A 44 -1.06 3.25 -13.63
CA PHE A 44 0.14 2.43 -13.64
C PHE A 44 1.22 2.95 -12.69
N SER A 45 1.36 4.27 -12.58
CA SER A 45 2.30 4.93 -11.65
C SER A 45 1.89 4.67 -10.19
N VAL A 46 0.61 4.81 -9.87
CA VAL A 46 0.09 4.53 -8.52
C VAL A 46 0.28 3.05 -8.14
N LEU A 47 0.04 2.12 -9.07
CA LEU A 47 0.30 0.70 -8.86
C LEU A 47 1.78 0.41 -8.64
N ALA A 48 2.67 1.02 -9.43
CA ALA A 48 4.11 0.85 -9.28
C ALA A 48 4.62 1.39 -7.93
N VAL A 49 4.13 2.55 -7.51
CA VAL A 49 4.45 3.13 -6.19
C VAL A 49 3.93 2.24 -5.06
N GLY A 50 2.69 1.75 -5.14
CA GLY A 50 2.13 0.84 -4.13
C GLY A 50 2.90 -0.48 -4.02
N PHE A 51 3.29 -1.06 -5.16
CA PHE A 51 4.13 -2.26 -5.20
C PHE A 51 5.51 -1.99 -4.58
N SER A 52 6.13 -0.84 -4.91
CA SER A 52 7.43 -0.45 -4.38
C SER A 52 7.42 -0.24 -2.86
N ILE A 53 6.38 0.39 -2.31
CA ILE A 53 6.23 0.62 -0.86
C ILE A 53 6.10 -0.70 -0.10
N THR A 54 5.38 -1.68 -0.65
CA THR A 54 5.07 -2.91 0.07
C THR A 54 6.27 -3.83 0.20
N ASN A 55 7.24 -3.78 -0.72
CA ASN A 55 8.46 -4.60 -0.74
C ASN A 55 8.28 -6.04 -0.18
N SER A 56 7.24 -6.75 -0.67
CA SER A 56 6.81 -8.03 -0.09
C SER A 56 7.89 -9.11 -0.13
N TRP A 57 8.83 -9.01 -1.07
CA TRP A 57 9.90 -10.00 -1.23
C TRP A 57 10.78 -10.14 0.02
N PHE A 58 11.16 -9.02 0.65
CA PHE A 58 11.97 -9.05 1.87
C PHE A 58 11.21 -9.62 3.07
N GLY A 59 9.93 -9.28 3.18
CA GLY A 59 9.07 -9.84 4.22
C GLY A 59 8.91 -11.36 4.08
N ILE A 60 8.72 -11.85 2.85
CA ILE A 60 8.59 -13.29 2.57
C ILE A 60 9.90 -14.02 2.85
N SER A 61 11.05 -13.49 2.44
CA SER A 61 12.34 -14.14 2.69
C SER A 61 12.66 -14.26 4.18
N ALA A 62 12.43 -13.19 4.96
CA ALA A 62 12.62 -13.21 6.41
C ALA A 62 11.63 -14.16 7.11
N SER A 63 10.37 -14.14 6.69
CA SER A 63 9.31 -14.98 7.28
C SER A 63 9.48 -16.45 6.93
N LEU A 64 10.04 -16.78 5.76
CA LEU A 64 10.26 -18.17 5.33
C LEU A 64 11.24 -18.89 6.26
N VAL A 65 12.31 -18.21 6.69
CA VAL A 65 13.30 -18.77 7.62
C VAL A 65 12.66 -19.09 8.97
N MET A 66 11.91 -18.15 9.54
CA MET A 66 11.19 -18.40 10.80
C MET A 66 10.06 -19.43 10.65
N GLY A 67 9.31 -19.38 9.55
CA GLY A 67 8.16 -20.25 9.30
C GLY A 67 8.54 -21.72 9.18
N ILE A 68 9.65 -22.02 8.50
CA ILE A 68 10.17 -23.39 8.40
C ILE A 68 10.64 -23.89 9.77
N CYS A 69 11.36 -23.07 10.54
CA CYS A 69 11.85 -23.46 11.87
C CYS A 69 10.72 -23.69 12.88
N ALA A 70 9.62 -22.93 12.82
CA ALA A 70 8.55 -22.98 13.81
C ALA A 70 7.37 -23.90 13.44
N GLY A 71 6.98 -23.96 12.16
CA GLY A 71 5.76 -24.64 11.70
C GLY A 71 5.97 -25.69 10.60
N GLY A 72 7.21 -25.87 10.14
CA GLY A 72 7.54 -26.78 9.04
C GLY A 72 7.03 -26.30 7.68
N THR A 73 7.29 -27.13 6.65
CA THR A 73 7.05 -26.78 5.24
C THR A 73 5.56 -26.65 4.90
N VAL A 74 4.70 -27.44 5.56
CA VAL A 74 3.25 -27.46 5.29
C VAL A 74 2.58 -26.16 5.73
N VAL A 75 2.86 -25.69 6.95
CA VAL A 75 2.28 -24.44 7.47
C VAL A 75 2.75 -23.25 6.64
N THR A 76 3.99 -23.27 6.16
CA THR A 76 4.55 -22.20 5.33
C THR A 76 3.79 -22.07 3.99
N ILE A 77 3.53 -23.18 3.29
CA ILE A 77 2.88 -23.15 1.96
C ILE A 77 1.38 -22.84 2.09
N TYR A 78 0.67 -23.51 3.00
CA TYR A 78 -0.76 -23.25 3.15
C TYR A 78 -1.06 -21.94 3.88
N GLY A 79 -0.18 -21.53 4.79
CA GLY A 79 -0.28 -20.26 5.52
C GLY A 79 -0.13 -19.05 4.61
N ILE A 80 0.82 -19.07 3.66
CA ILE A 80 0.99 -17.95 2.72
C ILE A 80 -0.19 -17.84 1.75
N CYS A 81 -0.77 -18.96 1.31
CA CYS A 81 -1.99 -18.93 0.49
C CYS A 81 -3.21 -18.39 1.26
N LEU A 82 -3.38 -18.81 2.52
CA LEU A 82 -4.47 -18.34 3.38
C LEU A 82 -4.36 -16.84 3.66
N ILE A 83 -3.17 -16.37 4.05
CA ILE A 83 -2.94 -14.95 4.36
C ILE A 83 -3.14 -14.09 3.11
N ALA A 84 -2.70 -14.56 1.94
CA ALA A 84 -2.88 -13.84 0.68
C ALA A 84 -4.36 -13.64 0.34
N LEU A 85 -5.20 -14.68 0.53
CA LEU A 85 -6.65 -14.56 0.33
C LEU A 85 -7.26 -13.53 1.27
N LEU A 86 -6.93 -13.60 2.57
CA LEU A 86 -7.41 -12.63 3.56
C LEU A 86 -6.94 -11.21 3.23
N SER A 87 -5.70 -11.03 2.80
CA SER A 87 -5.16 -9.73 2.39
C SER A 87 -5.89 -9.16 1.16
N VAL A 88 -6.29 -10.00 0.19
CA VAL A 88 -7.11 -9.56 -0.96
C VAL A 88 -8.50 -9.11 -0.49
N CYS A 89 -9.14 -9.82 0.43
CA CYS A 89 -10.42 -9.39 1.00
C CYS A 89 -10.30 -8.01 1.66
N VAL A 90 -9.26 -7.79 2.47
CA VAL A 90 -9.00 -6.49 3.10
C VAL A 90 -8.73 -5.41 2.06
N ALA A 91 -7.97 -5.71 1.01
CA ALA A 91 -7.69 -4.78 -0.07
C ALA A 91 -8.96 -4.38 -0.85
N ILE A 92 -9.88 -5.31 -1.08
CA ILE A 92 -11.18 -5.02 -1.72
C ILE A 92 -11.99 -4.07 -0.84
N SER A 93 -12.13 -4.35 0.46
CA SER A 93 -12.85 -3.46 1.38
C SER A 93 -12.22 -2.06 1.46
N LEU A 94 -10.88 -1.97 1.44
CA LEU A 94 -10.16 -0.70 1.38
C LEU A 94 -10.42 0.05 0.07
N SER A 95 -10.49 -0.67 -1.05
CA SER A 95 -10.80 -0.12 -2.37
C SER A 95 -12.21 0.46 -2.43
N GLU A 96 -13.19 -0.19 -1.78
CA GLU A 96 -14.57 0.35 -1.69
C GLU A 96 -14.59 1.67 -0.92
N MET A 97 -13.90 1.74 0.22
CA MET A 97 -13.78 2.99 1.00
C MET A 97 -13.06 4.09 0.22
N ALA A 98 -11.97 3.75 -0.47
CA ALA A 98 -11.19 4.71 -1.27
C ALA A 98 -12.01 5.30 -2.44
N SER A 99 -12.91 4.51 -3.05
CA SER A 99 -13.80 4.97 -4.12
C SER A 99 -14.97 5.81 -3.62
N ALA A 100 -15.48 5.50 -2.42
CA ALA A 100 -16.54 6.28 -1.77
C ALA A 100 -16.05 7.65 -1.31
N MET A 101 -14.85 7.72 -0.74
CA MET A 101 -14.27 8.93 -0.15
C MET A 101 -12.90 9.25 -0.75
N PRO A 102 -12.84 9.86 -1.94
CA PRO A 102 -11.59 10.23 -2.60
C PRO A 102 -10.97 11.48 -1.94
N ASN A 103 -10.51 11.35 -0.69
CA ASN A 103 -9.80 12.40 0.04
C ASN A 103 -8.33 12.02 0.24
N ALA A 104 -7.43 13.02 0.16
CA ALA A 104 -6.00 12.90 0.45
C ALA A 104 -5.71 12.54 1.93
N GLY A 105 -6.73 12.60 2.80
CA GLY A 105 -6.64 12.29 4.23
C GLY A 105 -6.49 10.80 4.59
N GLY A 106 -6.57 9.88 3.62
CA GLY A 106 -6.31 8.45 3.82
C GLY A 106 -6.99 7.82 5.05
N GLN A 107 -6.26 6.92 5.73
CA GLN A 107 -6.79 6.10 6.83
C GLN A 107 -7.29 6.89 8.05
N TYR A 108 -6.66 8.02 8.38
CA TYR A 108 -7.08 8.83 9.54
C TYR A 108 -8.37 9.61 9.23
N PHE A 109 -8.53 10.06 7.99
CA PHE A 109 -9.76 10.70 7.53
C PHE A 109 -10.93 9.72 7.47
N TRP A 110 -10.72 8.50 6.95
CA TRP A 110 -11.75 7.47 6.96
C TRP A 110 -12.14 7.09 8.40
N ALA A 111 -11.18 7.01 9.32
CA ALA A 111 -11.47 6.79 10.74
C ALA A 111 -12.29 7.92 11.38
N SER A 112 -12.05 9.19 11.04
CA SER A 112 -12.86 10.30 11.53
C SER A 112 -14.28 10.32 10.95
N GLU A 113 -14.46 9.92 9.68
CA GLU A 113 -15.75 9.97 8.98
C GLU A 113 -16.67 8.82 9.41
N LEU A 114 -16.13 7.62 9.64
CA LEU A 114 -16.90 6.48 10.13
C LEU A 114 -17.21 6.56 11.65
N ALA A 115 -16.47 7.37 12.41
CA ALA A 115 -16.65 7.49 13.85
C ALA A 115 -17.77 8.50 14.20
N PRO A 116 -18.56 8.24 15.26
CA PRO A 116 -19.58 9.19 15.71
C PRO A 116 -18.96 10.53 16.11
N ARG A 117 -19.64 11.64 15.81
CA ARG A 117 -19.15 13.03 15.90
C ARG A 117 -18.53 13.43 17.25
N LYS A 118 -18.86 12.73 18.34
CA LYS A 118 -18.26 12.92 19.68
C LYS A 118 -16.86 12.31 19.84
N TRP A 119 -16.55 11.25 19.09
CA TRP A 119 -15.31 10.47 19.19
C TRP A 119 -14.45 10.57 17.93
N SER A 120 -14.94 11.23 16.88
CA SER A 120 -14.26 11.37 15.57
C SER A 120 -12.82 11.86 15.68
N SER A 121 -12.55 12.93 16.45
CA SER A 121 -11.19 13.42 16.66
C SER A 121 -10.32 12.43 17.44
N PHE A 122 -10.87 11.79 18.47
CA PHE A 122 -10.13 10.80 19.26
C PHE A 122 -9.75 9.56 18.43
N ALA A 123 -10.69 9.05 17.64
CA ALA A 123 -10.46 7.92 16.74
C ALA A 123 -9.39 8.24 15.69
N ALA A 124 -9.44 9.42 15.07
CA ALA A 124 -8.41 9.85 14.12
C ALA A 124 -7.03 10.01 14.76
N TYR A 125 -6.94 10.60 15.96
CA TYR A 125 -5.67 10.70 16.70
C TYR A 125 -5.12 9.33 17.08
N MET A 126 -5.98 8.40 17.50
CA MET A 126 -5.55 7.06 17.86
C MET A 126 -5.06 6.27 16.64
N THR A 127 -5.80 6.30 15.52
CA THR A 127 -5.38 5.67 14.26
C THR A 127 -4.08 6.26 13.74
N GLY A 128 -3.94 7.59 13.73
CA GLY A 128 -2.70 8.26 13.33
C GLY A 128 -1.53 7.94 14.27
N GLY A 129 -1.77 7.93 15.58
CA GLY A 129 -0.76 7.60 16.59
C GLY A 129 -0.26 6.16 16.47
N ILE A 130 -1.17 5.20 16.31
CA ILE A 130 -0.82 3.78 16.11
C ILE A 130 -0.07 3.59 14.80
N ALA A 131 -0.49 4.26 13.71
CA ALA A 131 0.21 4.20 12.44
C ALA A 131 1.65 4.75 12.55
N TRP A 132 1.83 5.85 13.28
CA TRP A 132 3.15 6.43 13.51
C TRP A 132 4.05 5.52 14.35
N VAL A 133 3.54 4.99 15.47
CA VAL A 133 4.26 4.02 16.30
C VAL A 133 4.63 2.76 15.50
N GLY A 134 3.69 2.26 14.70
CA GLY A 134 3.91 1.11 13.81
C GLY A 134 5.00 1.38 12.78
N SER A 135 5.04 2.58 12.20
CA SER A 135 6.10 2.99 11.28
C SER A 135 7.48 3.01 11.96
N VAL A 136 7.58 3.62 13.15
CA VAL A 136 8.84 3.65 13.93
C VAL A 136 9.31 2.23 14.27
N PHE A 137 8.40 1.37 14.72
CA PHE A 137 8.73 -0.01 15.06
C PHE A 137 9.16 -0.83 13.83
N THR A 138 8.51 -0.60 12.69
CA THR A 138 8.88 -1.23 11.42
C THR A 138 10.28 -0.78 10.99
N SER A 139 10.59 0.51 11.06
CA SER A 139 11.94 1.02 10.75
C SER A 139 13.00 0.41 11.66
N ALA A 140 12.73 0.32 12.96
CA ALA A 140 13.64 -0.33 13.91
C ALA A 140 13.83 -1.82 13.58
N SER A 141 12.75 -2.54 13.27
CA SER A 141 12.79 -3.95 12.88
C SER A 141 13.62 -4.19 11.61
N VAL A 142 13.47 -3.33 10.60
CA VAL A 142 14.25 -3.43 9.35
C VAL A 142 15.72 -3.16 9.62
N ALA A 143 16.05 -2.14 10.43
CA ALA A 143 17.43 -1.86 10.81
C ALA A 143 18.09 -3.03 11.54
N LEU A 144 17.38 -3.66 12.48
CA LEU A 144 17.84 -4.86 13.17
C LEU A 144 18.03 -6.04 12.21
N SER A 145 17.08 -6.25 11.29
CA SER A 145 17.15 -7.36 10.32
C SER A 145 18.35 -7.22 9.38
N VAL A 146 18.66 -5.99 8.93
CA VAL A 146 19.84 -5.71 8.10
C VAL A 146 21.13 -5.90 8.91
N GLY A 147 21.16 -5.44 10.16
CA GLY A 147 22.30 -5.64 11.06
C GLY A 147 22.63 -7.12 11.26
N SER A 148 21.63 -7.95 11.55
CA SER A 148 21.80 -9.40 11.71
C SER A 148 22.25 -10.08 10.42
N ALA A 149 21.73 -9.66 9.26
CA ALA A 149 22.15 -10.21 7.96
C ALA A 149 23.62 -9.86 7.63
N LEU A 150 24.08 -8.67 7.99
CA LEU A 150 25.48 -8.24 7.80
C LEU A 150 26.43 -9.03 8.69
N VAL A 151 26.10 -9.20 9.98
CA VAL A 151 26.92 -10.00 10.90
C VAL A 151 26.96 -11.47 10.45
N GLY A 152 25.83 -12.03 10.01
CA GLY A 152 25.78 -13.38 9.43
C GLY A 152 26.66 -13.52 8.20
N SER A 153 26.63 -12.54 7.29
CA SER A 153 27.53 -12.50 6.13
C SER A 153 29.01 -12.43 6.54
N TYR A 154 29.34 -11.63 7.56
CA TYR A 154 30.70 -11.50 8.06
C TYR A 154 31.23 -12.81 8.67
N GLN A 155 30.40 -13.53 9.43
CA GLN A 155 30.74 -14.84 9.99
C GLN A 155 30.99 -15.90 8.90
N LEU A 156 30.19 -15.86 7.82
CA LEU A 156 30.41 -16.75 6.67
C LEU A 156 31.75 -16.46 5.96
N CYS A 157 32.19 -15.20 5.91
CA CYS A 157 33.46 -14.82 5.30
C CYS A 157 34.69 -15.08 6.19
N ASN A 158 34.52 -15.20 7.52
CA ASN A 158 35.60 -15.49 8.47
C ASN A 158 35.27 -16.70 9.36
N PRO A 159 35.24 -17.93 8.82
CA PRO A 159 34.76 -19.13 9.53
C PRO A 159 35.69 -19.66 10.64
N ASN A 160 36.81 -18.98 10.93
CA ASN A 160 37.84 -19.43 11.90
C ASN A 160 37.95 -18.52 13.15
N LEU A 161 36.93 -17.70 13.43
CA LEU A 161 36.78 -16.91 14.66
C LEU A 161 35.47 -17.27 15.35
#